data_AF-A0A3D6DNP2-F1
#
_entry.id   AF-A0A3D6DNP2-F1
#
_cell.length_a   1.000
_cell.length_b   1.000
_cell.length_c   1.000
_cell.angle_alpha   90.00
_cell.angle_beta   90.00
_cell.angle_gamma   90.00
#
_symmetry.space_group_name_H-M   'P 1'
#
loop_
_entity.id
_entity.type
_entity.pdbx_description
1 polymer ?
#
loop_
_entity_poly.entity_id
_entity_poly.type
_entity_poly.pdbx_seq_one_letter_code
_entity_poly.pdbx_strand_id
1 'polypeptide(L)' 'MTKKEKVSFVIEKLDQLYPEIPIPLDHKDPYTLLIAVLMSAQ' A
#
# COMPACT_ATOMS: atom_id res chain seq x y z
N MET A 1 6.57 23.27 12.35
CA MET A 1 6.36 22.14 11.42
C MET A 1 6.66 22.56 9.99
N THR A 2 7.83 22.18 9.50
CA THR A 2 8.18 22.26 8.09
C THR A 2 7.44 21.18 7.29
N LYS A 3 7.39 21.29 5.96
CA LYS A 3 6.80 20.23 5.12
C LYS A 3 7.47 18.87 5.36
N LYS A 4 8.79 18.86 5.56
CA LYS A 4 9.57 17.64 5.83
C LYS A 4 9.14 16.97 7.13
N GLU A 5 9.01 17.74 8.21
CA GLU A 5 8.55 17.23 9.50
C GLU A 5 7.11 16.66 9.44
N LYS A 6 6.23 17.28 8.64
CA LYS A 6 4.87 16.75 8.41
C LYS A 6 4.88 15.42 7.67
N VAL A 7 5.72 15.29 6.65
CA VAL A 7 5.85 14.02 5.91
C VAL A 7 6.36 12.91 6.83
N SER A 8 7.42 13.16 7.61
CA SER A 8 7.95 12.18 8.57
C SER A 8 6.91 11.76 9.60
N PHE A 9 6.18 12.71 10.18
CA PHE A 9 5.11 12.41 11.13
C PHE A 9 4.00 11.54 10.52
N VAL A 10 3.56 11.85 9.29
CA VAL A 10 2.51 11.09 8.62
C VAL A 10 2.97 9.67 8.31
N ILE A 11 4.20 9.49 7.81
CA ILE A 11 4.77 8.16 7.54
C ILE A 11 4.83 7.34 8.84
N GLU A 12 5.41 7.90 9.91
CA GLU A 12 5.50 7.22 11.21
C GLU A 12 4.12 6.82 11.75
N LYS A 13 3.11 7.66 11.55
CA LYS A 13 1.73 7.35 11.97
C LYS A 13 1.09 6.28 11.11
N LEU A 14 1.31 6.28 9.80
CA LEU A 14 0.80 5.25 8.91
C LEU A 14 1.44 3.89 9.21
N ASP A 15 2.75 3.85 9.47
CA ASP A 15 3.45 2.61 9.84
C ASP A 15 2.96 2.04 11.18
N GLN A 16 2.62 2.90 12.14
CA GLN A 16 2.01 2.49 13.42
C GLN A 16 0.59 1.94 13.26
N LEU A 17 -0.21 2.54 12.36
CA LEU A 17 -1.61 2.17 12.15
C LEU A 17 -1.76 0.93 11.26
N TYR A 18 -0.83 0.72 10.32
CA TYR A 18 -0.87 -0.34 9.32
C TYR A 18 0.46 -1.13 9.33
N PRO A 19 0.76 -1.88 10.41
CA PRO A 19 2.02 -2.62 10.54
C PRO A 19 2.16 -3.76 9.53
N GLU A 20 1.03 -4.32 9.08
CA GLU A 20 0.96 -5.26 7.96
C GLU A 20 0.02 -4.70 6.90
N ILE A 21 0.51 -4.58 5.68
CA ILE A 21 -0.28 -4.13 4.53
C ILE A 21 -0.60 -5.37 3.70
N PRO A 22 -1.84 -5.90 3.77
CA PRO A 22 -2.21 -7.02 2.92
C PRO A 22 -2.16 -6.59 1.46
N ILE A 23 -1.80 -7.53 0.57
CA ILE A 23 -1.80 -7.28 -0.87
C ILE A 23 -3.25 -6.96 -1.28
N PRO A 24 -3.51 -5.84 -1.98
CA PRO A 24 -4.86 -5.32 -2.17
C PRO A 24 -5.73 -6.16 -3.12
N LEU A 25 -5.14 -7.14 -3.79
CA LEU A 25 -5.80 -7.96 -4.80
C LEU A 25 -5.69 -9.42 -4.42
N ASP A 26 -6.82 -10.13 -4.43
CA ASP A 26 -6.84 -11.57 -4.24
C ASP A 26 -6.08 -12.27 -5.37
N HIS A 27 -5.09 -13.07 -5.01
CA HIS A 27 -4.30 -13.85 -5.95
C HIS A 27 -3.77 -15.10 -5.25
N LYS A 28 -3.54 -16.15 -6.04
CA LYS A 28 -3.00 -17.42 -5.57
C LYS A 28 -1.55 -17.63 -6.00
N ASP A 29 -1.12 -16.89 -7.02
CA ASP A 29 0.18 -17.00 -7.68
C ASP A 29 0.51 -15.69 -8.43
N PRO A 30 1.77 -15.50 -8.88
CA PRO A 30 2.17 -14.28 -9.57
C PRO A 30 1.41 -14.01 -10.88
N TYR A 31 0.93 -15.04 -11.58
CA TYR A 31 0.17 -14.87 -12.82
C TYR A 31 -1.24 -14.31 -12.52
N THR A 32 -1.91 -14.85 -11.50
CA THR A 32 -3.23 -14.33 -11.07
C THR A 32 -3.14 -12.91 -10.52
N LEU A 33 -2.04 -12.54 -9.85
CA LEU A 33 -1.78 -11.16 -9.43
C LEU A 33 -1.65 -10.22 -10.63
N LEU A 34 -0.89 -10.62 -11.65
CA LEU A 34 -0.71 -9.81 -12.86
C LEU A 34 -2.05 -9.49 -13.53
N ILE A 35 -2.93 -10.49 -13.66
CA ILE A 35 -4.28 -10.29 -14.22
C ILE A 35 -5.12 -9.38 -13.33
N ALA A 36 -5.10 -9.58 -12.00
CA ALA A 36 -5.85 -8.74 -11.07
C ALA A 36 -5.43 -7.26 -11.14
N VAL A 37 -4.12 -6.99 -11.28
CA VAL A 37 -3.59 -5.63 -11.46
C VAL A 37 -4.12 -5.01 -12.75
N LEU A 38 -4.09 -5.74 -13.86
CA LEU A 38 -4.62 -5.25 -15.15
C LEU A 38 -6.11 -4.91 -15.08
N MET A 39 -6.90 -5.64 -14.30
CA MET A 39 -8.34 -5.39 -14.12
C MET A 39 -8.66 -4.24 -13.15
N SER A 40 -7.73 -3.91 -12.25
CA SER A 40 -7.92 -2.82 -11.27
C SER A 40 -7.80 -1.42 -11.85
N ALA A 41 -7.16 -1.28 -13.02
CA ALA A 41 -7.06 -0.02 -13.75
C ALA A 41 -8.30 0.16 -14.66
N GLN A 42 -9.39 0.70 -14.11
CA GLN A 42 -10.58 1.14 -14.84
C GLN A 42 -10.92 2.60 -14.48
#